data_AF-T1CEQ7-F1
#
_entry.id   AF-T1CEQ7-F1
#
_cell.length_a   1.000
_cell.length_b   1.000
_cell.length_c   1.000
_cell.angle_alpha   90.00
_cell.angle_beta   90.00
_cell.angle_gamma   90.00
#
_symmetry.space_group_name_H-M   'P 1'
#
loop_
_entity.id
_entity.type
_entity.pdbx_description
1 polymer ?
#
loop_
_entity_poly.entity_id
_entity_poly.type
_entity_poly.pdbx_seq_one_letter_code
_entity_poly.pdbx_strand_id
1 'polypeptide(L)'
;MPSRGVPGTVAAHVAPHVSVLSAGEAHLGHPTQGLLDALTIRQHKPSFEKLSIAVVGDIRHSRVARSAFHVLRALAVADLRIVAPPPLMPEPGEFSGCARHTALESGLKGC
;
A
#
# COMPACT_ATOMS: atom_id res chain seq x y z
N MET A 1 -19.78 -2.00 17.75
CA MET A 1 -18.90 -2.60 16.73
C MET A 1 -18.75 -1.60 15.60
N PRO A 2 -17.55 -1.34 15.04
CA PRO A 2 -17.45 -0.42 13.93
C PRO A 2 -18.25 -1.01 12.76
N SER A 3 -19.05 -0.19 12.09
CA SER A 3 -19.88 -0.63 10.97
C SER A 3 -18.97 -1.21 9.89
N ARG A 4 -19.13 -2.50 9.58
CA ARG A 4 -18.54 -3.08 8.37
C ARG A 4 -19.13 -2.30 7.20
N GLY A 5 -18.27 -1.70 6.40
CA GLY A 5 -18.67 -0.94 5.21
C GLY A 5 -19.57 -1.75 4.25
N VAL A 6 -20.09 -1.11 3.21
CA VAL A 6 -21.02 -1.74 2.25
C VAL A 6 -20.46 -3.05 1.65
N PRO A 7 -19.19 -3.13 1.18
CA PRO A 7 -18.58 -4.36 0.70
C PRO A 7 -18.47 -5.44 1.77
N GLY A 8 -18.19 -5.05 3.02
CA GLY A 8 -18.10 -6.00 4.14
C GLY A 8 -19.47 -6.61 4.50
N THR A 9 -20.54 -5.84 4.33
CA THR A 9 -21.91 -6.33 4.50
C THR A 9 -22.30 -7.25 3.35
N VAL A 10 -22.02 -6.87 2.10
CA VAL A 10 -22.30 -7.71 0.93
C VAL A 10 -21.52 -9.03 1.00
N ALA A 11 -20.22 -8.98 1.34
CA ALA A 11 -19.39 -10.18 1.47
C ALA A 11 -19.92 -11.18 2.52
N ALA A 12 -20.61 -10.70 3.57
CA ALA A 12 -21.20 -11.56 4.59
C ALA A 12 -22.50 -12.25 4.14
N HIS A 13 -23.11 -11.83 3.03
CA HIS A 13 -24.44 -12.29 2.59
C HIS A 13 -24.45 -12.93 1.20
N VAL A 14 -23.30 -13.01 0.52
CA VAL A 14 -23.17 -13.75 -0.74
C VAL A 14 -22.97 -15.25 -0.48
N ALA A 15 -23.29 -16.07 -1.47
CA ALA A 15 -23.06 -17.51 -1.38
C ALA A 15 -21.56 -17.84 -1.21
N PRO A 16 -21.18 -18.95 -0.57
CA PRO A 16 -19.78 -19.26 -0.21
C PRO A 16 -18.79 -19.31 -1.38
N HIS A 17 -19.28 -19.53 -2.61
CA HIS A 17 -18.47 -19.59 -3.82
C HIS A 17 -18.27 -18.23 -4.50
N VAL A 18 -18.90 -17.16 -3.98
CA VAL A 18 -18.84 -15.81 -4.54
C VAL A 18 -17.78 -15.01 -3.79
N SER A 19 -16.76 -14.56 -4.52
CA SER A 19 -15.74 -13.66 -3.98
C SER A 19 -16.12 -12.20 -4.27
N VAL A 20 -16.17 -11.36 -3.24
CA VAL A 20 -16.42 -9.92 -3.38
C VAL A 20 -15.08 -9.20 -3.38
N LEU A 21 -14.69 -8.66 -4.52
CA LEU A 21 -13.54 -7.78 -4.63
C LEU A 21 -14.03 -6.33 -4.63
N SER A 22 -13.68 -5.56 -3.59
CA SER A 22 -14.01 -4.14 -3.55
C SER A 22 -13.21 -3.42 -4.65
N ALA A 23 -13.91 -2.67 -5.51
CA ALA A 23 -13.27 -1.79 -6.50
C ALA A 23 -12.75 -0.48 -5.87
N GLY A 24 -13.04 -0.26 -4.58
CA GLY A 24 -12.82 0.98 -3.85
C GLY A 24 -13.97 1.22 -2.89
N GLU A 25 -13.68 1.39 -1.60
CA GLU A 25 -14.66 1.88 -0.63
C GLU A 25 -14.16 3.20 -0.07
N ALA A 26 -14.81 4.30 -0.49
CA ALA A 26 -14.44 5.69 -0.30
C ALA A 26 -13.42 5.98 0.83
N HIS A 27 -13.81 5.84 2.10
CA HIS A 27 -13.03 6.27 3.26
C HIS A 27 -12.10 5.18 3.86
N LEU A 28 -12.17 3.94 3.36
CA LEU A 28 -11.45 2.79 3.93
C LEU A 28 -10.25 2.33 3.06
N GLY A 29 -10.24 2.64 1.76
CA GLY A 29 -9.09 2.41 0.88
C GLY A 29 -9.46 2.21 -0.59
N HIS A 30 -8.46 2.30 -1.48
CA HIS A 30 -8.60 2.05 -2.92
C HIS A 30 -7.81 0.79 -3.36
N PRO A 31 -8.20 -0.42 -2.90
CA PRO A 31 -7.41 -1.64 -3.06
C PRO A 31 -7.04 -1.99 -4.50
N THR A 32 -7.86 -1.61 -5.49
CA THR A 32 -7.62 -1.86 -6.91
C THR A 32 -6.42 -1.09 -7.47
N GLN A 33 -6.11 0.11 -6.95
CA GLN A 33 -5.01 0.91 -7.48
C GLN A 33 -3.66 0.36 -7.01
N GLY A 34 -3.57 -0.06 -5.74
CA GLY A 34 -2.39 -0.79 -5.25
C GLY A 34 -2.16 -2.12 -5.99
N LEU A 35 -3.23 -2.80 -6.44
CA LEU A 35 -3.11 -4.02 -7.25
C LEU A 35 -2.61 -3.73 -8.67
N LEU A 36 -3.02 -2.62 -9.30
CA LEU A 36 -2.50 -2.20 -10.61
C LEU A 36 -1.03 -1.82 -10.54
N ASP A 37 -0.61 -1.12 -9.48
CA ASP A 37 0.79 -0.76 -9.26
C ASP A 37 1.64 -2.03 -9.09
N ALA A 38 1.17 -2.98 -8.28
CA ALA A 38 1.83 -4.27 -8.11
C ALA A 38 1.87 -5.10 -9.40
N LEU A 39 0.80 -5.11 -10.20
CA LEU A 39 0.80 -5.78 -11.50
C LEU A 39 1.87 -5.17 -12.42
N THR A 40 1.94 -3.84 -12.48
CA THR A 40 2.92 -3.10 -13.27
C THR A 40 4.34 -3.43 -12.82
N ILE A 41 4.59 -3.46 -11.50
CA ILE A 41 5.89 -3.87 -10.96
C ILE A 41 6.21 -5.31 -11.38
N ARG A 42 5.28 -6.26 -11.23
CA ARG A 42 5.51 -7.67 -11.60
C ARG A 42 5.84 -7.85 -13.08
N GLN A 43 5.21 -7.06 -13.96
CA GLN A 43 5.49 -7.10 -15.39
C GLN A 43 6.93 -6.66 -15.73
N HIS A 44 7.50 -5.73 -14.96
CA HIS A 44 8.86 -5.21 -15.19
C HIS A 44 9.92 -5.86 -14.30
N LYS A 45 9.49 -6.45 -13.17
CA LYS A 45 10.32 -7.04 -12.11
C LYS A 45 9.69 -8.38 -11.72
N PRO A 46 10.19 -9.52 -12.26
CA PRO A 46 9.51 -10.81 -12.14
C PRO A 46 9.31 -11.34 -10.70
N SER A 47 10.11 -10.87 -9.74
CA SER A 47 10.02 -11.23 -8.33
C SER A 47 10.10 -10.01 -7.43
N PHE A 48 9.33 -10.02 -6.34
CA PHE A 48 9.31 -8.98 -5.30
C PHE A 48 10.32 -9.21 -4.18
N GLU A 49 10.84 -10.44 -4.04
CA GLU A 49 11.65 -10.87 -2.89
C GLU A 49 13.01 -10.17 -2.77
N LYS A 50 13.48 -9.55 -3.85
CA LYS A 50 14.77 -8.83 -3.88
C LYS A 50 14.61 -7.37 -4.26
N LEU A 51 13.38 -6.85 -4.22
CA LEU A 51 13.10 -5.48 -4.60
C LEU A 51 13.24 -4.55 -3.40
N SER A 52 13.94 -3.45 -3.66
CA SER A 52 13.91 -2.24 -2.86
C SER A 52 12.93 -1.28 -3.51
N ILE A 53 11.86 -0.93 -2.81
CA ILE A 53 10.81 -0.04 -3.33
C ILE A 53 10.70 1.18 -2.41
N ALA A 54 10.83 2.36 -2.99
CA ALA A 54 10.64 3.62 -2.30
C ALA A 54 9.35 4.32 -2.76
N VAL A 55 8.44 4.59 -1.82
CA VAL A 55 7.26 5.42 -2.05
C VAL A 55 7.60 6.85 -1.64
N VAL A 56 7.50 7.79 -2.58
CA VAL A 56 8.02 9.15 -2.43
C VAL A 56 6.88 10.17 -2.58
N GLY A 57 6.81 11.17 -1.69
CA GLY A 57 5.90 12.32 -1.83
C GLY A 57 5.09 12.63 -0.57
N ASP A 58 3.81 13.01 -0.72
CA ASP A 58 2.91 13.24 0.41
C ASP A 58 2.40 11.91 0.99
N ILE A 59 3.18 11.31 1.88
CA ILE A 59 2.85 10.00 2.46
C ILE A 59 1.76 10.13 3.55
N ARG A 60 1.75 11.25 4.28
CA ARG A 60 0.77 11.52 5.35
C ARG A 60 -0.67 11.51 4.82
N HIS A 61 -0.93 12.14 3.69
CA HIS A 61 -2.30 12.28 3.16
C HIS A 61 -2.61 11.33 2.00
N SER A 62 -1.61 10.65 1.43
CA SER A 62 -1.84 9.81 0.26
C SER A 62 -2.56 8.51 0.59
N ARG A 63 -3.80 8.41 0.11
CA ARG A 63 -4.58 7.16 0.07
C ARG A 63 -3.92 6.12 -0.84
N VAL A 64 -3.23 6.57 -1.89
CA VAL A 64 -2.49 5.70 -2.83
C VAL A 64 -1.28 5.07 -2.13
N ALA A 65 -0.51 5.86 -1.39
CA ALA A 65 0.65 5.34 -0.64
C ALA A 65 0.24 4.27 0.37
N ARG A 66 -0.87 4.48 1.10
CA ARG A 66 -1.42 3.47 2.02
C ARG A 66 -1.85 2.20 1.28
N SER A 67 -2.53 2.34 0.14
CA SER A 67 -2.93 1.17 -0.67
C SER A 67 -1.73 0.40 -1.21
N ALA A 68 -0.71 1.10 -1.74
CA ALA A 68 0.52 0.48 -2.22
C ALA A 68 1.25 -0.25 -1.08
N PHE A 69 1.38 0.38 0.10
CA PHE A 69 1.97 -0.25 1.28
C PHE A 69 1.30 -1.57 1.64
N HIS A 70 -0.03 -1.62 1.69
CA HIS A 70 -0.75 -2.84 2.03
C HIS A 70 -0.48 -3.98 1.03
N VAL A 71 -0.49 -3.68 -0.27
CA VAL A 71 -0.24 -4.68 -1.32
C VAL A 71 1.21 -5.13 -1.32
N LEU A 72 2.17 -4.21 -1.27
CA LEU A 72 3.61 -4.53 -1.30
C LEU A 72 4.05 -5.32 -0.07
N ARG A 73 3.47 -5.01 1.10
CA ARG A 73 3.69 -5.79 2.33
C ARG A 73 3.11 -7.20 2.21
N ALA A 74 1.91 -7.33 1.65
CA ALA A 74 1.28 -8.64 1.42
C ALA A 74 2.06 -9.50 0.42
N LEU A 75 2.74 -8.87 -0.54
CA LEU A 75 3.63 -9.50 -1.52
C LEU A 75 5.06 -9.75 -0.99
N ALA A 76 5.30 -9.50 0.30
CA ALA A 76 6.59 -9.73 0.96
C ALA A 76 7.79 -9.05 0.26
N VAL A 77 7.61 -7.79 -0.16
CA VAL A 77 8.73 -6.96 -0.63
C VAL A 77 9.78 -6.86 0.48
N ALA A 78 11.04 -7.15 0.14
CA ALA A 78 12.12 -7.27 1.11
C ALA A 78 12.55 -5.93 1.72
N ASP A 79 12.55 -4.86 0.93
CA ASP A 79 12.94 -3.53 1.39
C ASP A 79 11.91 -2.50 0.91
N LEU A 80 11.05 -2.06 1.83
CA LEU A 80 10.02 -1.07 1.56
C LEU A 80 10.36 0.22 2.31
N ARG A 81 10.36 1.34 1.59
CA ARG A 81 10.79 2.64 2.11
C ARG A 81 9.74 3.70 1.86
N ILE A 82 9.60 4.63 2.79
CA ILE A 82 8.82 5.86 2.60
C ILE A 82 9.74 7.06 2.65
N VAL A 83 9.58 7.97 1.69
CA VAL A 83 10.43 9.14 1.52
C VAL A 83 9.56 10.39 1.43
N ALA A 84 9.62 11.23 2.46
CA ALA A 84 8.82 12.44 2.54
C ALA A 84 9.50 13.48 3.43
N PRO A 85 9.37 14.79 3.15
CA PRO A 85 9.82 15.81 4.09
C PRO A 85 9.02 15.70 5.41
N PRO A 86 9.57 16.17 6.55
CA PRO A 86 8.92 16.05 7.87
C PRO A 86 7.42 16.41 7.93
N PRO A 87 6.92 17.51 7.31
CA PRO A 87 5.50 17.86 7.34
C PRO A 87 4.60 16.88 6.58
N LEU A 88 5.15 16.07 5.68
CA LEU A 88 4.43 15.10 4.85
C LEU A 88 4.68 13.65 5.27
N MET A 89 5.47 13.45 6.33
CA MET A 89 5.73 12.14 6.90
C MET A 89 4.55 11.73 7.81
N PRO A 90 4.02 10.50 7.69
CA PRO A 90 2.94 10.00 8.54
C PRO A 90 3.42 9.73 9.97
N GLU A 91 2.48 9.49 10.88
CA GLU A 91 2.78 9.24 12.30
C GLU A 91 3.65 7.99 12.49
N PRO A 92 4.49 7.91 13.56
CA PRO A 92 5.45 6.81 13.74
C PRO A 92 4.86 5.39 13.70
N GLY A 93 3.59 5.22 14.09
CA GLY A 93 2.89 3.94 14.07
C GLY A 93 2.34 3.52 12.70
N GLU A 94 2.28 4.44 11.74
CA GLU A 94 1.85 4.15 10.37
C GLU A 94 3.00 3.62 9.51
N PHE A 95 2.67 2.80 8.49
CA PHE A 95 3.64 2.17 7.59
C PHE A 95 4.68 1.32 8.33
N SER A 96 4.22 0.53 9.31
CA SER A 96 5.08 -0.31 10.14
C SER A 96 5.92 -1.29 9.31
N GLY A 97 7.22 -1.36 9.63
CA GLY A 97 8.20 -2.16 8.90
C GLY A 97 8.85 -1.47 7.71
N CYS A 98 8.43 -0.26 7.34
CA CYS A 98 9.11 0.53 6.30
C CYS A 98 10.29 1.31 6.87
N ALA A 99 11.38 1.41 6.10
CA ALA A 99 12.42 2.39 6.38
C ALA A 99 11.91 3.81 6.07
N ARG A 100 12.24 4.77 6.93
CA ARG A 100 11.76 6.15 6.86
C ARG A 100 12.89 7.10 6.49
N HIS A 101 12.69 7.87 5.43
CA HIS A 101 13.69 8.81 4.92
C HIS A 101 13.07 10.19 4.71
N THR A 102 13.81 11.24 5.09
CA THR A 102 13.37 12.64 4.90
C THR A 102 13.96 13.31 3.66
N ALA A 103 14.92 12.65 3.00
CA ALA A 103 15.63 13.13 1.83
C ALA A 103 15.70 12.05 0.74
N LEU A 104 15.56 12.46 -0.52
CA LEU A 104 15.54 11.58 -1.69
C LEU A 104 16.84 10.78 -1.81
N GLU A 105 17.97 11.43 -1.60
CA GLU A 105 19.31 10.85 -1.71
C GLU A 105 19.46 9.66 -0.76
N SER A 106 18.96 9.81 0.47
CA SER A 106 18.99 8.74 1.46
C SER A 106 17.99 7.64 1.16
N GLY A 107 16.79 8.00 0.68
CA GLY A 107 15.69 7.06 0.45
C GLY A 107 15.83 6.21 -0.80
N LEU A 108 16.46 6.73 -1.84
CA LEU A 108 16.68 6.04 -3.12
C LEU A 108 18.02 5.29 -3.19
N LYS A 109 18.86 5.39 -2.16
CA LYS A 109 20.17 4.75 -2.15
C LYS A 109 20.04 3.23 -2.27
N GLY A 110 20.50 2.65 -3.38
CA GLY A 110 20.42 1.21 -3.62
C GLY A 110 19.02 0.69 -3.95
N CYS A 111 18.11 1.57 -4.39
CA CYS A 111 16.88 1.19 -5.10
C CYS A 111 17.12 0.93 -6.58
#